data_AF-A0A1Q3BKT4-F1
#
_entry.id   AF-A0A1Q3BKT4-F1
#
_cell.length_a   1.000
_cell.length_b   1.000
_cell.length_c   1.000
_cell.angle_alpha   90.00
_cell.angle_beta   90.00
_cell.angle_gamma   90.00
#
_symmetry.space_group_name_H-M   'P 1'
#
loop_
_entity.id
_entity.type
_entity.pdbx_description
1 polymer ?
#
loop_
_entity_poly.entity_id
_entity_poly.type
_entity_poly.pdbx_seq_one_letter_code
_entity_poly.pdbx_strand_id
1 'polypeptide(L)'
;MNLLPTPPTTTRRRIEECSNCGTHNKWVIHNVRLRGIHRRLCTSCVLRLHPSSFCPSCFLFYESNPPHPSKRISCSNCSSFTHTHCASSSASPFLCPPCSDPSFTFFDVPQDNPSFDNKLALVLLCAAKIASASMGKAVIVARAEAERRVREAALARKRAREALEHVFFLDSKAREKARKNDAHHCMNNAAAAANNTNTNTDTDTNGVSEVSGLGFLGGHTDKEKDIMDGFDGFVEKRMDVERNVKQNVGLVINGSVIVKEKEKDKSGDLVNVLLNNDNTDVKLLHNSLPNQRDIGSTK
;
A
#
# COMPACT_ATOMS: atom_id res chain seq x y z
N MET A 1 11.91 26.90 -40.10
CA MET A 1 12.12 25.46 -39.85
C MET A 1 11.32 25.09 -38.61
N ASN A 2 10.07 24.68 -38.78
CA ASN A 2 9.20 24.29 -37.65
C ASN A 2 9.04 22.77 -37.72
N LEU A 3 9.77 22.06 -36.86
CA LEU A 3 9.61 20.63 -36.65
C LEU A 3 8.35 20.42 -35.79
N LEU A 4 7.30 19.89 -36.40
CA LEU A 4 6.13 19.42 -35.67
C LEU A 4 6.46 18.04 -35.05
N PRO A 5 6.24 17.83 -33.74
CA PRO A 5 6.45 16.54 -33.13
C PRO A 5 5.39 15.54 -33.61
N THR A 6 5.84 14.42 -34.17
CA THR A 6 4.97 13.30 -34.54
C THR A 6 4.31 12.71 -33.28
N PRO A 7 3.01 12.37 -33.32
CA PRO A 7 2.32 11.74 -32.19
C PRO A 7 2.92 10.35 -31.89
N PRO A 8 2.97 9.93 -30.61
CA PRO A 8 3.48 8.62 -30.26
C PRO A 8 2.62 7.53 -30.89
N THR A 9 3.33 6.64 -31.57
CA THR A 9 2.87 5.51 -32.35
C THR A 9 1.95 4.60 -31.52
N THR A 10 0.75 4.38 -32.05
CA THR A 10 -0.05 3.16 -31.99
C THR A 10 0.28 2.21 -30.83
N THR A 11 -0.54 2.25 -29.78
CA THR A 11 -0.63 1.21 -28.76
C THR A 11 -0.92 -0.13 -29.44
N ARG A 12 0.13 -0.85 -29.83
CA ARG A 12 0.06 -2.24 -30.30
C ARG A 12 -0.73 -2.98 -29.23
N ARG A 13 -1.97 -3.38 -29.53
CA ARG A 13 -2.72 -4.34 -28.71
C ARG A 13 -1.79 -5.54 -28.59
N ARG A 14 -1.04 -5.62 -27.50
CA ARG A 14 -0.25 -6.81 -27.19
C ARG A 14 -1.30 -7.89 -27.01
N ILE A 15 -1.35 -8.79 -27.98
CA ILE A 15 -2.11 -10.02 -27.88
C ILE A 15 -1.72 -10.62 -26.53
N GLU A 16 -2.68 -10.72 -25.63
CA GLU A 16 -2.43 -11.00 -24.23
C GLU A 16 -2.02 -12.46 -24.10
N GLU A 17 -0.71 -12.71 -24.10
CA GLU A 17 -0.18 -14.05 -23.95
C GLU A 17 -0.26 -14.51 -22.50
N CYS A 18 -0.54 -15.78 -22.31
CA CYS A 18 -0.42 -16.39 -20.99
C CYS A 18 1.06 -16.47 -20.59
N SER A 19 1.47 -15.79 -19.52
CA SER A 19 2.85 -15.79 -19.02
C SER A 19 3.36 -17.16 -18.54
N ASN A 20 2.50 -18.19 -18.48
CA ASN A 20 2.88 -19.54 -18.05
C ASN A 20 3.05 -20.52 -19.22
N CYS A 21 2.19 -20.48 -20.23
CA CYS A 21 2.22 -21.43 -21.35
C CYS A 21 2.42 -20.78 -22.72
N GLY A 22 2.58 -19.46 -22.78
CA GLY A 22 2.84 -18.72 -24.03
C GLY A 22 1.67 -18.69 -25.02
N THR A 23 0.52 -19.29 -24.69
CA THR A 23 -0.61 -19.34 -25.64
C THR A 23 -1.20 -17.95 -25.82
N HIS A 24 -1.23 -17.48 -27.08
CA HIS A 24 -1.72 -16.16 -27.49
C HIS A 24 -3.25 -16.08 -27.71
N ASN A 25 -3.95 -17.22 -27.73
CA ASN A 25 -5.36 -17.30 -28.09
C ASN A 25 -6.19 -18.04 -27.03
N LYS A 26 -6.29 -17.46 -25.83
CA LYS A 26 -7.29 -17.93 -24.86
C LYS A 26 -8.19 -16.75 -24.54
N TRP A 27 -9.48 -16.93 -24.82
CA TRP A 27 -10.55 -15.94 -24.74
C TRP A 27 -10.48 -14.97 -23.56
N VAL A 28 -9.99 -15.44 -22.41
CA VAL A 28 -9.84 -14.63 -21.20
C VAL A 28 -8.47 -14.85 -20.56
N ILE A 29 -7.75 -13.75 -20.36
CA ILE A 29 -6.53 -13.68 -19.55
C ILE A 29 -6.88 -13.06 -18.20
N HIS A 30 -6.42 -13.72 -17.14
CA HIS A 30 -6.67 -13.34 -15.77
C HIS A 30 -5.41 -12.72 -15.16
N ASN A 31 -5.60 -11.69 -14.36
CA ASN A 31 -4.54 -11.10 -13.55
C ASN A 31 -4.50 -11.80 -12.20
N VAL A 32 -3.34 -12.36 -11.84
CA VAL A 32 -3.19 -13.14 -10.61
C VAL A 32 -1.86 -12.80 -9.95
N ARG A 33 -1.83 -12.68 -8.62
CA ARG A 33 -0.60 -12.60 -7.84
C ARG A 33 -0.25 -13.95 -7.27
N LEU A 34 0.80 -14.58 -7.82
CA LEU A 34 1.30 -15.86 -7.37
C LEU A 34 2.69 -15.69 -6.76
N ARG A 35 2.85 -16.10 -5.50
CA ARG A 35 4.12 -15.98 -4.75
C ARG A 35 4.71 -14.57 -4.76
N GLY A 36 3.85 -13.56 -4.59
CA GLY A 36 4.25 -12.16 -4.57
C GLY A 36 4.38 -11.49 -5.95
N ILE A 37 4.45 -12.28 -7.03
CA ILE A 37 4.66 -11.79 -8.40
C ILE A 37 3.31 -11.68 -9.12
N HIS A 38 3.08 -10.55 -9.79
CA HIS A 38 1.94 -10.37 -10.67
C HIS A 38 2.16 -11.12 -11.99
N ARG A 39 1.18 -11.93 -12.40
CA ARG A 39 1.23 -12.75 -13.61
C ARG A 39 -0.09 -12.66 -14.37
N ARG A 40 0.01 -12.78 -15.70
CA ARG A 40 -1.13 -12.87 -16.61
C ARG A 40 -1.29 -14.32 -17.03
N LEU A 41 -2.42 -14.93 -16.68
CA LEU A 41 -2.63 -16.36 -16.84
C LEU A 41 -3.93 -16.62 -17.57
N CYS A 42 -3.92 -17.54 -18.54
CA CYS A 42 -5.17 -18.05 -19.10
C CYS A 42 -5.98 -18.86 -18.06
N THR A 43 -7.28 -19.04 -18.30
CA THR A 43 -8.20 -19.82 -17.44
C THR A 43 -7.61 -21.16 -17.00
N SER A 44 -7.09 -21.98 -17.93
CA SER A 44 -6.53 -23.29 -17.58
C SER A 44 -5.23 -23.21 -16.76
N CYS A 45 -4.46 -22.13 -16.87
CA CYS A 45 -3.25 -21.92 -16.05
C CYS A 45 -3.60 -21.40 -14.65
N VAL A 46 -4.63 -20.56 -14.52
CA VAL A 46 -5.14 -20.15 -13.20
C VAL A 46 -5.51 -21.37 -12.38
N LEU A 47 -6.31 -22.27 -12.95
CA LEU A 47 -6.79 -23.49 -12.29
C LEU A 47 -5.64 -24.47 -11.96
N ARG A 48 -4.70 -24.68 -12.89
CA ARG A 48 -3.53 -25.55 -12.65
C ARG A 48 -2.59 -25.02 -11.57
N LEU A 49 -2.41 -23.71 -11.47
CA LEU A 49 -1.50 -23.10 -10.48
C LEU A 49 -2.15 -22.90 -9.11
N HIS A 50 -3.47 -23.10 -8.99
CA HIS A 50 -4.25 -22.96 -7.74
C HIS A 50 -5.10 -24.21 -7.45
N PRO A 51 -4.52 -25.42 -7.44
CA PRO A 51 -5.27 -26.67 -7.30
C PRO A 51 -6.01 -26.79 -5.95
N SER A 52 -5.53 -26.11 -4.90
CA SER A 52 -6.13 -26.11 -3.58
C SER A 52 -7.26 -25.09 -3.39
N SER A 53 -7.58 -24.29 -4.41
CA SER A 53 -8.53 -23.19 -4.30
C SER A 53 -9.95 -23.55 -4.74
N PHE A 54 -10.18 -24.73 -5.31
CA PHE A 54 -11.48 -25.13 -5.83
C PHE A 54 -11.62 -26.67 -5.91
N CYS A 55 -12.84 -27.14 -6.10
CA CYS A 55 -13.12 -28.54 -6.41
C CYS A 55 -12.97 -28.80 -7.92
N PRO A 56 -12.08 -29.70 -8.38
CA PRO A 56 -11.88 -29.95 -9.82
C PRO A 56 -13.04 -30.66 -10.51
N SER A 57 -13.98 -31.27 -9.78
CA SER A 57 -15.16 -31.92 -10.36
C SER A 57 -16.34 -30.95 -10.58
N CYS A 58 -16.62 -30.08 -9.60
CA CYS A 58 -17.78 -29.17 -9.65
C CYS A 58 -17.41 -27.68 -9.80
N PHE A 59 -16.12 -27.35 -9.85
CA PHE A 59 -15.61 -25.99 -9.99
C PHE A 59 -16.04 -25.00 -8.91
N LEU A 60 -16.51 -25.49 -7.76
CA LEU A 60 -16.81 -24.64 -6.61
C LEU A 60 -15.51 -24.08 -6.02
N PHE A 61 -15.41 -22.75 -5.97
CA PHE A 61 -14.30 -22.01 -5.39
C PHE A 61 -14.40 -21.98 -3.85
N TYR A 62 -13.28 -22.20 -3.17
CA TYR A 62 -13.22 -22.33 -1.71
C TYR A 62 -12.94 -21.02 -0.96
N GLU A 63 -12.65 -19.92 -1.65
CA GLU A 63 -12.36 -18.60 -1.07
C GLU A 63 -11.36 -18.61 0.10
N SER A 64 -11.87 -18.76 1.33
CA SER A 64 -11.09 -18.96 2.56
C SER A 64 -11.68 -20.05 3.48
N ASN A 65 -12.75 -20.72 3.07
CA ASN A 65 -13.42 -21.77 3.83
C ASN A 65 -13.40 -23.08 3.04
N PRO A 66 -12.24 -23.76 2.97
CA PRO A 66 -12.17 -25.05 2.30
C PRO A 66 -13.10 -26.04 3.01
N PRO A 67 -13.64 -27.04 2.29
CA PRO A 67 -14.47 -28.07 2.90
C PRO A 67 -13.74 -28.72 4.08
N HIS A 68 -14.49 -29.04 5.12
CA HIS A 68 -13.97 -29.74 6.29
C HIS A 68 -13.18 -30.99 5.85
N PRO A 69 -12.04 -31.34 6.50
CA PRO A 69 -11.23 -32.49 6.12
C PRO A 69 -11.99 -33.81 5.91
N SER A 70 -13.03 -34.06 6.71
CA SER A 70 -13.89 -35.25 6.57
C SER A 70 -14.84 -35.23 5.36
N LYS A 71 -15.04 -34.07 4.73
CA LYS A 71 -15.91 -33.87 3.56
C LYS A 71 -15.12 -33.62 2.28
N ARG A 72 -13.80 -33.85 2.30
CA ARG A 72 -12.93 -33.74 1.13
C ARG A 72 -11.99 -34.94 1.01
N ILE A 73 -11.57 -35.19 -0.21
CA ILE A 73 -10.58 -36.20 -0.57
C ILE A 73 -9.42 -35.47 -1.24
N SER A 74 -8.20 -35.74 -0.78
CA SER A 74 -6.97 -35.17 -1.34
C SER A 74 -6.46 -36.00 -2.50
N CYS A 75 -6.01 -35.34 -3.56
CA CYS A 75 -5.25 -36.00 -4.62
C CYS A 75 -3.91 -36.49 -4.05
N SER A 76 -3.50 -37.71 -4.41
CA SER A 76 -2.21 -38.25 -3.96
C SER A 76 -0.99 -37.65 -4.69
N ASN A 77 -1.18 -36.93 -5.80
CA ASN A 77 -0.09 -36.40 -6.62
C ASN A 77 0.04 -34.87 -6.61
N CYS A 78 -0.93 -34.15 -6.05
CA CYS A 78 -0.89 -32.68 -5.94
C CYS A 78 -1.74 -32.16 -4.78
N SER A 79 -1.67 -30.86 -4.49
CA SER A 79 -2.45 -30.23 -3.42
C SER A 79 -3.94 -29.98 -3.77
N SER A 80 -4.49 -30.70 -4.74
CA SER A 80 -5.90 -30.61 -5.12
C SER A 80 -6.80 -31.35 -4.12
N PHE A 81 -7.97 -30.79 -3.83
CA PHE A 81 -9.00 -31.43 -3.00
C PHE A 81 -10.36 -31.40 -3.67
N THR A 82 -11.06 -32.52 -3.62
CA THR A 82 -12.40 -32.71 -4.19
C THR A 82 -13.38 -32.99 -3.05
N HIS A 83 -14.64 -32.55 -3.13
CA HIS A 83 -15.65 -32.98 -2.16
C HIS A 83 -15.81 -34.50 -2.19
N THR A 84 -16.07 -35.13 -1.04
CA THR A 84 -16.32 -36.58 -0.96
C THR A 84 -17.42 -37.02 -1.93
N HIS A 85 -18.52 -36.26 -2.02
CA HIS A 85 -19.62 -36.52 -2.95
C HIS A 85 -19.31 -36.22 -4.43
N CYS A 86 -18.24 -35.47 -4.70
CA CYS A 86 -17.78 -35.14 -6.05
C CYS A 86 -16.71 -36.12 -6.57
N ALA A 87 -16.23 -37.04 -5.74
CA ALA A 87 -15.34 -38.10 -6.15
C ALA A 87 -16.17 -39.23 -6.76
N SER A 88 -16.24 -39.28 -8.09
CA SER A 88 -16.97 -40.33 -8.82
C SER A 88 -16.32 -41.72 -8.69
N SER A 89 -15.10 -41.81 -8.15
CA SER A 89 -14.36 -43.05 -7.98
C SER A 89 -13.84 -43.17 -6.55
N SER A 90 -14.14 -44.29 -5.90
CA SER A 90 -13.60 -44.70 -4.60
C SER A 90 -12.21 -45.33 -4.71
N ALA A 91 -11.60 -45.33 -5.89
CA ALA A 91 -10.28 -45.91 -6.11
C ALA A 91 -9.26 -45.22 -5.18
N SER A 92 -8.66 -46.01 -4.29
CA SER A 92 -7.53 -45.60 -3.47
C SER A 92 -6.23 -45.99 -4.18
N PRO A 93 -5.28 -45.08 -4.45
CA PRO A 93 -5.31 -43.65 -4.13
C PRO A 93 -6.16 -42.80 -5.10
N PHE A 94 -6.83 -41.77 -4.56
CA PHE A 94 -7.59 -40.82 -5.38
C PHE A 94 -6.65 -39.90 -6.18
N LEU A 95 -6.90 -39.78 -7.48
CA LEU A 95 -6.24 -38.82 -8.37
C LEU A 95 -7.28 -37.83 -8.89
N CYS A 96 -6.96 -36.53 -8.79
CA CYS A 96 -7.81 -35.51 -9.41
C CYS A 96 -7.74 -35.61 -10.95
N PRO A 97 -8.75 -35.11 -11.69
CA PRO A 97 -8.79 -35.22 -13.14
C PRO A 97 -7.49 -34.79 -13.87
N PRO A 98 -6.83 -33.68 -13.48
CA PRO A 98 -5.54 -33.29 -14.08
C PRO A 98 -4.36 -34.23 -13.78
N CYS A 99 -4.43 -35.02 -12.72
CA CYS A 99 -3.37 -35.97 -12.35
C CYS A 99 -3.65 -37.38 -12.86
N SER A 100 -4.93 -37.75 -13.06
CA SER A 100 -5.30 -39.04 -13.65
C SER A 100 -5.07 -39.08 -15.15
N ASP A 101 -5.22 -37.94 -15.83
CA ASP A 101 -5.04 -37.83 -17.28
C ASP A 101 -4.08 -36.66 -17.62
N PRO A 102 -2.90 -36.94 -18.19
CA PRO A 102 -1.93 -35.90 -18.56
C PRO A 102 -2.41 -35.03 -19.73
N SER A 103 -3.37 -35.50 -20.54
CA SER A 103 -3.97 -34.75 -21.64
C SER A 103 -5.13 -33.85 -21.20
N PHE A 104 -5.47 -33.86 -19.91
CA PHE A 104 -6.61 -33.13 -19.38
C PHE A 104 -6.49 -31.60 -19.56
N THR A 105 -7.52 -31.01 -20.16
CA THR A 105 -7.67 -29.57 -20.31
C THR A 105 -8.91 -29.06 -19.59
N PHE A 106 -8.74 -28.09 -18.68
CA PHE A 106 -9.86 -27.48 -17.95
C PHE A 106 -10.81 -26.68 -18.84
N PHE A 107 -10.26 -26.02 -19.85
CA PHE A 107 -10.96 -25.02 -20.63
C PHE A 107 -10.49 -25.15 -22.08
N ASP A 108 -11.35 -25.75 -22.89
CA ASP A 108 -11.19 -25.92 -24.32
C ASP A 108 -12.43 -25.33 -25.01
N VAL A 109 -12.23 -24.25 -25.77
CA VAL A 109 -13.31 -23.54 -26.46
C VAL A 109 -13.08 -23.74 -27.95
N PRO A 110 -14.02 -24.37 -28.67
CA PRO A 110 -13.92 -24.52 -30.12
C PRO A 110 -13.77 -23.14 -30.78
N GLN A 111 -12.82 -23.00 -31.71
CA GLN A 111 -12.56 -21.71 -32.36
C GLN A 111 -13.65 -21.32 -33.36
N ASP A 112 -14.28 -22.32 -34.00
CA ASP A 112 -15.18 -22.10 -35.14
C ASP A 112 -16.62 -21.78 -34.73
N ASN A 113 -17.03 -22.17 -33.51
CA ASN A 113 -18.35 -21.83 -32.98
C ASN A 113 -18.34 -21.89 -31.44
N PRO A 114 -18.10 -20.76 -30.75
CA PRO A 114 -17.93 -20.73 -29.31
C PRO A 114 -19.28 -20.84 -28.58
N SER A 115 -19.88 -22.02 -28.58
CA SER A 115 -21.01 -22.30 -27.69
C SER A 115 -20.49 -22.47 -26.27
N PHE A 116 -20.85 -21.54 -25.38
CA PHE A 116 -20.59 -21.68 -23.96
C PHE A 116 -21.55 -22.71 -23.36
N ASP A 117 -21.03 -23.89 -23.02
CA ASP A 117 -21.77 -24.83 -22.19
C ASP A 117 -21.75 -24.37 -20.72
N ASN A 118 -22.64 -24.96 -19.91
CA ASN A 118 -22.72 -24.64 -18.48
C ASN A 118 -21.39 -24.95 -17.77
N LYS A 119 -20.70 -26.02 -18.19
CA LYS A 119 -19.42 -26.44 -17.61
C LYS A 119 -18.32 -25.40 -17.84
N LEU A 120 -18.12 -24.91 -19.06
CA LEU A 120 -17.16 -23.86 -19.40
C LEU A 120 -17.47 -22.57 -18.66
N ALA A 121 -18.76 -22.22 -18.49
CA ALA A 121 -19.16 -21.07 -17.68
C ALA A 121 -18.72 -21.22 -16.21
N LEU A 122 -18.93 -22.40 -15.60
CA LEU A 122 -18.47 -22.70 -14.24
C LEU A 122 -16.94 -22.67 -14.12
N VAL A 123 -16.22 -23.24 -15.09
CA VAL A 123 -14.76 -23.23 -15.15
C VAL A 123 -14.24 -21.79 -15.22
N LEU A 124 -14.81 -20.97 -16.10
CA LEU A 124 -14.43 -19.58 -16.26
C LEU A 124 -14.73 -18.77 -14.99
N LEU A 125 -15.93 -18.94 -14.41
CA LEU A 125 -16.31 -18.29 -13.16
C LEU A 125 -15.38 -18.66 -12.01
N CYS A 126 -15.00 -19.93 -11.91
CA CYS A 126 -14.06 -20.42 -10.90
C CYS A 126 -12.69 -19.74 -11.05
N ALA A 127 -12.14 -19.69 -12.27
CA ALA A 127 -10.87 -19.01 -12.53
C ALA A 127 -10.96 -17.51 -12.22
N ALA A 128 -12.05 -16.84 -12.58
CA ALA A 128 -12.27 -15.43 -12.30
C ALA A 128 -12.33 -15.16 -10.78
N LYS A 129 -13.00 -16.03 -10.00
CA LYS A 129 -13.04 -15.93 -8.53
C LYS A 129 -11.65 -16.10 -7.90
N ILE A 130 -10.87 -17.07 -8.37
CA ILE A 130 -9.47 -17.25 -7.93
C ILE A 130 -8.63 -16.01 -8.23
N ALA A 131 -8.77 -15.45 -9.44
CA ALA A 131 -8.05 -14.25 -9.85
C ALA A 131 -8.44 -13.05 -8.98
N SER A 132 -9.74 -12.84 -8.77
CA SER A 132 -10.28 -11.78 -7.90
C SER A 132 -9.73 -11.91 -6.47
N ALA A 133 -9.82 -13.09 -5.86
CA ALA A 133 -9.32 -13.32 -4.49
C ALA A 133 -7.80 -13.13 -4.39
N SER A 134 -7.04 -13.57 -5.40
CA SER A 134 -5.60 -13.37 -5.48
C SER A 134 -5.24 -11.87 -5.56
N MET A 135 -5.98 -11.10 -6.36
CA MET A 135 -5.76 -9.67 -6.49
C MET A 135 -6.25 -8.89 -5.27
N GLY A 136 -7.32 -9.32 -4.60
CA GLY A 136 -7.72 -8.79 -3.29
C GLY A 136 -6.58 -8.88 -2.26
N LYS A 137 -5.91 -10.04 -2.18
CA LYS A 137 -4.71 -10.20 -1.33
C LYS A 137 -3.56 -9.28 -1.74
N ALA A 138 -3.39 -9.04 -3.05
CA ALA A 138 -2.38 -8.11 -3.53
C ALA A 138 -2.66 -6.66 -3.13
N VAL A 139 -3.92 -6.23 -3.22
CA VAL A 139 -4.35 -4.88 -2.85
C VAL A 139 -4.10 -4.62 -1.36
N ILE A 140 -4.42 -5.59 -0.49
CA ILE A 140 -4.16 -5.47 0.95
C ILE A 140 -2.67 -5.24 1.23
N VAL A 141 -1.79 -6.04 0.61
CA VAL A 141 -0.34 -5.89 0.78
C VAL A 141 0.16 -4.55 0.21
N ALA A 142 -0.33 -4.14 -0.96
CA ALA A 142 0.05 -2.87 -1.57
C ALA A 142 -0.36 -1.66 -0.71
N ARG A 143 -1.55 -1.71 -0.10
CA ARG A 143 -2.02 -0.66 0.84
C ARG A 143 -1.13 -0.60 2.08
N ALA A 144 -0.86 -1.74 2.70
CA ALA A 144 0.00 -1.82 3.89
C ALA A 144 1.41 -1.27 3.61
N GLU A 145 1.98 -1.60 2.45
CA GLU A 145 3.29 -1.11 2.02
C GLU A 145 3.27 0.41 1.73
N ALA A 146 2.23 0.91 1.08
CA ALA A 146 2.08 2.35 0.83
C ALA A 146 2.02 3.13 2.16
N GLU A 147 1.22 2.65 3.12
CA GLU A 147 1.13 3.28 4.45
C GLU A 147 2.46 3.24 5.22
N ARG A 148 3.22 2.15 5.11
CA ARG A 148 4.57 2.06 5.68
C ARG A 148 5.49 3.13 5.09
N ARG A 149 5.52 3.26 3.75
CA ARG A 149 6.36 4.26 3.06
C ARG A 149 5.98 5.69 3.40
N VAL A 150 4.70 5.99 3.56
CA VAL A 150 4.24 7.33 3.98
C VAL A 150 4.78 7.68 5.37
N ARG A 151 4.72 6.75 6.33
CA ARG A 151 5.25 6.95 7.68
C ARG A 151 6.76 7.13 7.69
N GLU A 152 7.50 6.31 6.95
CA GLU A 152 8.96 6.41 6.84
C GLU A 152 9.38 7.73 6.20
N ALA A 153 8.71 8.14 5.13
CA ALA A 153 8.97 9.43 4.48
C ALA A 153 8.66 10.62 5.41
N ALA A 154 7.61 10.53 6.22
CA ALA A 154 7.30 11.58 7.21
C ALA A 154 8.38 11.68 8.29
N LEU A 155 8.84 10.55 8.84
CA LEU A 155 9.91 10.51 9.84
C LEU A 155 11.24 11.01 9.26
N ALA A 156 11.57 10.64 8.02
CA ALA A 156 12.77 11.12 7.34
C ALA A 156 12.73 12.65 7.15
N ARG A 157 11.58 13.20 6.73
CA ARG A 157 11.41 14.66 6.61
C ARG A 157 11.51 15.38 7.95
N LYS A 158 10.94 14.82 9.01
CA LYS A 158 11.08 15.38 10.36
C LYS A 158 12.54 15.45 10.79
N ARG A 159 13.29 14.36 10.66
CA ARG A 159 14.72 14.31 10.98
C ARG A 159 15.55 15.28 10.14
N ALA A 160 15.22 15.43 8.87
CA ALA A 160 15.90 16.39 7.99
C ALA A 160 15.67 17.84 8.46
N ARG A 161 14.44 18.17 8.88
CA ARG A 161 14.13 19.49 9.45
C ARG A 161 14.88 19.74 10.75
N GLU A 162 14.85 18.80 11.69
CA GLU A 162 15.58 18.89 12.96
C GLU A 162 17.10 19.07 12.74
N ALA A 163 17.67 18.39 11.73
CA ALA A 163 19.08 18.57 11.38
C ALA A 163 19.38 19.97 10.83
N LEU A 164 18.51 20.52 9.98
CA LEU A 164 18.66 21.88 9.46
C LEU A 164 18.53 22.94 10.56
N GLU A 165 17.55 22.80 11.45
CA GLU A 165 17.37 23.66 12.62
C GLU A 165 18.62 23.66 13.51
N HIS A 166 19.22 22.48 13.72
CA HIS A 166 20.46 22.37 14.49
C HIS A 166 21.64 23.08 13.81
N VAL A 167 21.76 23.00 12.49
CA VAL A 167 22.80 23.73 11.74
C VAL A 167 22.61 25.24 11.86
N PHE A 168 21.39 25.74 11.72
CA PHE A 168 21.11 27.18 11.89
C PHE A 168 21.41 27.68 13.31
N PHE A 169 21.10 26.87 14.33
CA PHE A 169 21.45 27.17 15.71
C PHE A 169 22.97 27.26 15.90
N LEU A 170 23.73 26.30 15.36
CA LEU A 170 25.18 26.30 15.43
C LEU A 170 25.81 27.48 14.69
N ASP A 171 25.32 27.84 13.51
CA ASP A 171 25.80 29.02 12.75
C ASP A 171 25.59 30.31 13.54
N SER A 172 24.40 30.49 14.11
CA SER A 172 24.08 31.65 14.96
C SER A 172 25.01 31.74 16.17
N LYS A 173 25.26 30.60 16.84
CA LYS A 173 26.17 30.51 17.99
C LYS A 173 27.64 30.76 17.61
N ALA A 174 28.08 30.29 16.44
CA ALA A 174 29.43 30.52 15.94
C ALA A 174 29.66 32.01 15.64
N ARG A 175 28.68 32.67 14.98
CA ARG A 175 28.72 34.11 14.71
C ARG A 175 28.77 34.94 15.98
N GLU A 176 28.00 34.58 17.01
CA GLU A 176 28.04 35.28 18.30
C GLU A 176 29.40 35.15 19.00
N LYS A 177 30.00 33.96 18.98
CA LYS A 177 31.34 33.73 19.54
C LYS A 177 32.42 34.52 18.79
N ALA A 178 32.36 34.57 17.46
CA ALA A 178 33.29 35.36 16.66
C ALA A 178 33.24 36.84 17.07
N ARG A 179 32.04 37.42 17.18
CA ARG A 179 31.86 38.81 17.64
C ARG A 179 32.44 39.08 19.03
N LYS A 180 32.29 38.14 19.98
CA LYS A 180 32.86 38.26 21.33
C LYS A 180 34.39 38.15 21.32
N ASN A 181 34.95 37.27 20.51
CA ASN A 181 36.39 37.12 20.35
C ASN A 181 37.01 38.37 19.72
N ASP A 182 36.37 38.95 18.69
CA ASP A 182 36.83 40.19 18.05
C ASP A 182 36.82 41.37 19.04
N ALA A 183 35.77 41.47 19.87
CA ALA A 183 35.70 42.48 20.93
C ALA A 183 36.81 42.30 21.98
N HIS A 184 37.07 41.06 22.41
CA HIS A 184 38.14 40.76 23.37
C HIS A 184 39.54 41.02 22.77
N HIS A 185 39.75 40.70 21.50
CA HIS A 185 41.00 40.99 20.79
C HIS A 185 41.23 42.51 20.62
N CYS A 186 40.17 43.27 20.34
CA CYS A 186 40.25 44.74 20.27
C CYS A 186 40.59 45.37 21.63
N MET A 187 39.97 44.89 22.72
CA MET A 187 40.27 45.38 24.07
C MET A 187 41.68 44.99 24.56
N ASN A 188 42.16 43.79 24.24
CA ASN A 188 43.51 43.36 24.58
C ASN A 188 44.60 44.09 23.78
N ASN A 189 44.37 44.37 22.49
CA ASN A 189 45.31 45.15 21.69
C ASN A 189 45.32 46.64 22.07
N ALA A 190 44.18 47.19 22.51
CA ALA A 190 44.14 48.54 23.08
C ALA A 190 44.92 48.64 24.41
N ALA A 191 44.88 47.60 25.25
CA ALA A 191 45.67 47.52 26.48
C ALA A 191 47.18 47.31 26.21
N ALA A 192 47.54 46.52 25.19
CA ALA A 192 48.93 46.33 24.77
C ALA A 192 49.54 47.59 24.13
N ALA A 193 48.75 48.37 23.38
CA ALA A 193 49.17 49.65 22.80
C ALA A 193 49.43 50.74 23.87
N ALA A 194 48.75 50.66 25.03
CA ALA A 194 48.99 51.59 26.14
C ALA A 194 50.30 51.33 26.90
N ASN A 195 50.88 50.12 26.78
CA ASN A 195 52.13 49.75 27.46
C ASN A 195 53.38 49.84 26.58
N ASN A 196 53.25 50.22 25.30
CA ASN A 196 54.39 50.31 24.38
C ASN A 196 54.54 51.72 23.79
N THR A 197 54.76 52.68 24.67
CA THR A 197 55.23 54.04 24.34
C THR A 197 56.67 54.21 24.81
N ASN A 198 57.59 53.38 24.32
CA ASN A 198 58.96 53.83 24.08
C ASN A 198 59.74 52.82 23.22
N THR A 199 59.93 53.12 21.94
CA THR A 199 61.24 53.34 21.30
C THR A 199 61.07 53.35 19.78
N ASN A 200 61.57 54.42 19.17
CA ASN A 200 61.81 54.54 17.73
C ASN A 200 62.75 53.43 17.25
N THR A 201 62.53 52.90 16.04
CA THR A 201 63.33 53.25 14.85
C THR A 201 62.85 52.47 13.62
N ASP A 202 63.00 53.15 12.49
CA ASP A 202 62.72 52.75 11.11
C ASP A 202 63.28 51.38 10.71
N THR A 203 62.61 50.71 9.76
CA THR A 203 63.23 50.27 8.50
C THR A 203 62.22 49.60 7.58
N ASP A 204 62.36 49.93 6.29
CA ASP A 204 61.66 49.39 5.13
C ASP A 204 61.67 47.85 5.05
N THR A 205 60.67 47.25 4.39
CA THR A 205 60.91 46.38 3.21
C THR A 205 59.62 45.80 2.61
N ASN A 206 59.68 45.69 1.27
CA ASN A 206 58.82 45.01 0.30
C ASN A 206 58.12 43.70 0.74
N GLY A 207 56.98 43.40 0.11
CA GLY A 207 56.63 42.00 -0.18
C GLY A 207 55.17 41.65 -0.46
N VAL A 208 54.82 41.66 -1.75
CA VAL A 208 53.99 40.69 -2.54
C VAL A 208 52.78 39.94 -1.92
N SER A 209 51.70 39.91 -2.72
CA SER A 209 50.63 38.88 -2.81
C SER A 209 49.63 38.84 -1.64
N GLU A 210 48.34 38.51 -1.78
CA GLU A 210 47.72 37.53 -2.65
C GLU A 210 46.18 37.69 -2.67
N VAL A 211 45.58 36.98 -3.61
CA VAL A 211 44.19 36.98 -4.06
C VAL A 211 43.26 36.26 -3.07
N SER A 212 42.07 36.83 -2.79
CA SER A 212 40.79 36.19 -2.40
C SER A 212 39.87 37.31 -1.86
N GLY A 213 38.56 37.38 -2.10
CA GLY A 213 37.60 36.37 -2.46
C GLY A 213 36.25 37.03 -2.76
N LEU A 214 35.41 36.26 -3.44
CA LEU A 214 34.07 36.61 -3.88
C LEU A 214 33.21 37.23 -2.77
N GLY A 215 32.73 38.44 -3.02
CA GLY A 215 31.61 39.03 -2.28
C GLY A 215 30.31 38.31 -2.63
N PHE A 216 29.92 37.35 -1.80
CA PHE A 216 28.55 36.83 -1.80
C PHE A 216 27.70 37.75 -0.91
N LEU A 217 26.94 38.63 -1.56
CA LEU A 217 25.94 39.49 -0.92
C LEU A 217 24.85 38.63 -0.28
N GLY A 218 24.92 38.47 1.04
CA GLY A 218 23.83 37.99 1.87
C GLY A 218 22.82 39.09 2.12
N GLY A 219 21.63 38.96 1.53
CA GLY A 219 20.43 39.73 1.87
C GLY A 219 19.43 38.87 2.64
N HIS A 220 19.07 39.32 3.84
CA HIS A 220 17.93 38.93 4.70
C HIS A 220 16.74 38.34 3.91
N THR A 221 16.28 37.10 4.12
CA THR A 221 15.56 36.51 5.29
C THR A 221 14.55 37.44 5.96
N ASP A 222 13.29 37.30 5.55
CA ASP A 222 12.08 37.50 6.38
C ASP A 222 10.85 36.79 5.77
N LYS A 223 10.88 36.44 4.46
CA LYS A 223 9.78 35.72 3.79
C LYS A 223 9.81 34.18 3.87
N GLU A 224 10.90 33.57 4.36
CA GLU A 224 11.02 32.10 4.41
C GLU A 224 10.43 31.47 5.67
N LYS A 225 10.22 32.23 6.75
CA LYS A 225 9.62 31.73 8.00
C LYS A 225 8.12 31.43 7.84
N ASP A 226 7.40 32.31 7.13
CA ASP A 226 5.95 32.15 6.91
C ASP A 226 5.59 30.98 5.96
N ILE A 227 6.54 30.52 5.13
CA ILE A 227 6.34 29.35 4.26
C ILE A 227 6.54 28.04 5.05
N MET A 228 7.35 28.05 6.11
CA MET A 228 7.62 26.86 6.94
C MET A 228 6.48 26.61 7.94
N ASP A 229 5.98 27.64 8.61
CA ASP A 229 4.93 27.49 9.64
C ASP A 229 3.56 27.13 9.04
N GLY A 230 3.29 27.51 7.79
CA GLY A 230 2.07 27.14 7.06
C GLY A 230 2.00 25.64 6.70
N PHE A 231 3.11 24.91 6.69
CA PHE A 231 3.16 23.52 6.23
C PHE A 231 3.04 22.49 7.36
N ASP A 232 3.53 22.81 8.57
CA ASP A 232 3.41 21.92 9.73
C ASP A 232 1.95 21.76 10.18
N GLY A 233 1.15 22.84 10.11
CA GLY A 233 -0.29 22.78 10.34
C GLY A 233 -1.06 21.90 9.35
N PHE A 234 -0.55 21.66 8.14
CA PHE A 234 -1.17 20.79 7.13
C PHE A 234 -0.83 19.31 7.35
N VAL A 235 0.38 19.00 7.81
CA VAL A 235 0.80 17.62 8.11
C VAL A 235 0.12 17.11 9.39
N GLU A 236 0.00 17.95 10.41
CA GLU A 236 -0.63 17.58 11.69
C GLU A 236 -2.16 17.46 11.55
N LYS A 237 -2.83 18.39 10.85
CA LYS A 237 -4.27 18.24 10.51
C LYS A 237 -4.57 17.00 9.69
N ARG A 238 -3.66 16.58 8.78
CA ARG A 238 -3.86 15.35 7.99
C ARG A 238 -3.70 14.09 8.85
N MET A 239 -2.80 14.10 9.82
CA MET A 239 -2.66 13.01 10.78
C MET A 239 -3.86 12.89 11.73
N ASP A 240 -4.49 14.00 12.12
CA ASP A 240 -5.72 14.00 12.93
C ASP A 240 -6.96 13.57 12.13
N VAL A 241 -7.07 13.99 10.87
CA VAL A 241 -8.10 13.50 9.94
C VAL A 241 -7.91 11.99 9.68
N GLU A 242 -6.68 11.49 9.52
CA GLU A 242 -6.42 10.04 9.39
C GLU A 242 -6.70 9.24 10.67
N ARG A 243 -6.52 9.83 11.86
CA ARG A 243 -6.89 9.19 13.14
C ARG A 243 -8.42 9.08 13.28
N ASN A 244 -9.17 10.10 12.86
CA ASN A 244 -10.63 10.06 12.78
C ASN A 244 -11.14 9.09 11.70
N VAL A 245 -10.47 9.03 10.55
CA VAL A 245 -10.80 8.04 9.50
C VAL A 245 -10.50 6.63 9.99
N LYS A 246 -9.41 6.37 10.72
CA LYS A 246 -9.14 5.03 11.31
C LYS A 246 -10.12 4.63 12.42
N GLN A 247 -10.78 5.57 13.09
CA GLN A 247 -11.89 5.28 14.00
C GLN A 247 -13.21 4.99 13.27
N ASN A 248 -13.36 5.42 12.01
CA ASN A 248 -14.56 5.22 11.19
C ASN A 248 -14.42 4.17 10.07
N VAL A 249 -13.20 3.74 9.72
CA VAL A 249 -12.97 2.68 8.75
C VAL A 249 -13.10 1.34 9.47
N GLY A 250 -14.25 0.73 9.27
CA GLY A 250 -14.64 -0.55 9.83
C GLY A 250 -13.63 -1.67 9.55
N LEU A 251 -13.50 -2.52 10.56
CA LEU A 251 -12.86 -3.82 10.52
C LEU A 251 -13.41 -4.63 9.32
N VAL A 252 -12.56 -4.91 8.33
CA VAL A 252 -12.92 -5.78 7.20
C VAL A 252 -12.89 -7.23 7.70
N ILE A 253 -14.06 -7.79 7.99
CA ILE A 253 -14.25 -9.22 8.20
C ILE A 253 -15.05 -9.74 7.01
N ASN A 254 -14.55 -10.77 6.34
CA ASN A 254 -15.24 -11.50 5.25
C ASN A 254 -15.64 -10.68 4.01
N GLY A 255 -14.81 -9.72 3.58
CA GLY A 255 -14.98 -9.09 2.26
C GLY A 255 -16.08 -8.03 2.15
N SER A 256 -16.81 -7.73 3.22
CA SER A 256 -17.78 -6.64 3.27
C SER A 256 -17.17 -5.38 3.89
N VAL A 257 -17.40 -4.21 3.27
CA VAL A 257 -17.01 -2.91 3.81
C VAL A 257 -18.11 -2.40 4.73
N ILE A 258 -17.88 -2.40 6.04
CA ILE A 258 -18.81 -1.78 7.01
C ILE A 258 -18.45 -0.30 7.11
N VAL A 259 -19.28 0.57 6.53
CA VAL A 259 -19.20 2.01 6.74
C VAL A 259 -20.06 2.35 7.95
N LYS A 260 -19.44 2.84 9.03
CA LYS A 260 -20.19 3.42 10.15
C LYS A 260 -20.41 4.90 9.88
N GLU A 261 -21.56 5.26 9.35
CA GLU A 261 -22.02 6.65 9.38
C GLU A 261 -22.77 6.90 10.69
N LYS A 262 -22.33 7.94 11.41
CA LYS A 262 -23.05 8.48 12.56
C LYS A 262 -23.94 9.60 12.05
N GLU A 263 -25.23 9.34 11.94
CA GLU A 263 -26.21 10.38 11.67
C GLU A 263 -26.91 10.74 12.99
N LYS A 264 -27.04 12.04 13.28
CA LYS A 264 -27.81 12.52 14.43
C LYS A 264 -29.25 12.71 13.98
N ASP A 265 -30.19 12.05 14.63
CA ASP A 265 -31.61 12.35 14.44
C ASP A 265 -32.01 13.62 15.21
N LYS A 266 -33.22 14.12 14.93
CA LYS A 266 -33.75 15.38 15.50
C LYS A 266 -33.97 15.33 17.02
N SER A 267 -33.80 14.17 17.65
CA SER A 267 -33.86 13.93 19.10
C SER A 267 -32.50 13.99 19.79
N GLY A 268 -31.39 13.99 19.05
CA GLY A 268 -30.04 14.09 19.60
C GLY A 268 -29.43 12.75 20.04
N ASP A 269 -30.07 11.63 19.73
CA ASP A 269 -29.55 10.30 20.05
C ASP A 269 -28.68 9.75 18.92
N LEU A 270 -27.62 9.01 19.29
CA LEU A 270 -26.68 8.42 18.34
C LEU A 270 -27.23 7.08 17.84
N VAL A 271 -27.62 7.02 16.57
CA VAL A 271 -28.05 5.77 15.91
C VAL A 271 -26.93 5.27 15.00
N ASN A 272 -26.64 3.97 15.05
CA ASN A 272 -25.71 3.33 14.11
C ASN A 272 -26.48 2.79 12.91
N VAL A 273 -26.15 3.26 11.70
CA VAL A 273 -26.72 2.73 10.46
C VAL A 273 -25.70 1.76 9.83
N LEU A 274 -26.13 0.53 9.54
CA LEU A 274 -25.35 -0.46 8.80
C LEU A 274 -25.89 -0.54 7.37
N LEU A 275 -25.08 -0.14 6.39
CA LEU A 275 -25.42 -0.29 4.98
C LEU A 275 -24.70 -1.54 4.42
N ASN A 276 -25.47 -2.53 4.00
CA ASN A 276 -24.97 -3.66 3.21
C ASN A 276 -25.14 -3.35 1.73
N ASN A 277 -24.11 -3.63 0.92
CA ASN A 277 -24.11 -3.37 -0.53
C ASN A 277 -25.00 -4.32 -1.35
N ASP A 278 -25.69 -5.27 -0.70
CA ASP A 278 -26.73 -6.05 -1.34
C ASP A 278 -28.02 -5.26 -1.25
N ASN A 279 -28.34 -4.55 -2.33
CA ASN A 279 -29.53 -3.76 -2.50
C ASN A 279 -30.79 -4.64 -2.38
N THR A 280 -31.32 -4.81 -1.15
CA THR A 280 -32.73 -4.93 -0.74
C THR A 280 -32.84 -5.41 0.72
N ASP A 281 -32.65 -4.51 1.69
CA ASP A 281 -33.38 -4.48 2.99
C ASP A 281 -32.67 -3.55 3.98
N VAL A 282 -33.31 -2.42 4.31
CA VAL A 282 -32.88 -1.58 5.44
C VAL A 282 -33.56 -2.11 6.70
N LYS A 283 -32.84 -2.89 7.53
CA LYS A 283 -33.31 -3.27 8.87
C LYS A 283 -32.84 -2.24 9.90
N LEU A 284 -33.76 -1.40 10.35
CA LEU A 284 -33.58 -0.58 11.56
C LEU A 284 -33.65 -1.49 12.79
N LEU A 285 -32.51 -1.70 13.46
CA LEU A 285 -32.49 -2.35 14.77
C LEU A 285 -32.72 -1.30 15.86
N HIS A 286 -33.92 -1.29 16.43
CA HIS A 286 -34.17 -0.63 17.71
C HIS A 286 -33.50 -1.44 18.82
N ASN A 287 -32.53 -0.82 19.51
CA ASN A 287 -31.96 -1.39 20.73
C ASN A 287 -32.97 -1.25 21.88
N SER A 288 -33.85 -2.25 22.03
CA SER A 288 -34.56 -2.46 23.30
C SER A 288 -33.71 -3.36 24.19
N LEU A 289 -33.16 -2.78 25.25
CA LEU A 289 -32.50 -3.49 26.35
C LEU A 289 -33.48 -4.52 26.96
N PRO A 290 -33.14 -5.82 27.05
CA PRO A 290 -33.90 -6.73 27.89
C PRO A 290 -33.50 -6.51 29.36
N ASN A 291 -34.52 -6.13 30.11
CA ASN A 291 -34.57 -5.99 31.56
C ASN A 291 -34.20 -7.31 32.25
N GLN A 292 -33.28 -7.26 33.24
CA GLN A 292 -32.96 -8.38 34.11
C GLN A 292 -34.23 -8.83 34.87
N ARG A 293 -34.52 -10.13 34.84
CA ARG A 293 -35.40 -10.76 35.84
C ARG A 293 -34.77 -12.02 36.40
N ASP A 294 -34.56 -11.94 37.70
CA ASP A 294 -34.97 -12.90 38.73
C ASP A 294 -34.48 -14.34 38.69
N ILE A 295 -33.63 -14.57 39.71
CA ILE A 295 -33.26 -15.82 40.34
C ILE A 295 -34.55 -16.53 40.82
N GLY A 296 -34.85 -17.67 40.21
CA GLY A 296 -35.89 -18.61 40.65
C GLY A 296 -35.27 -19.93 41.09
N SER A 297 -35.07 -20.06 42.40
CA SER A 297 -34.84 -21.33 43.10
C SER A 297 -36.13 -22.17 43.07
N THR A 298 -36.07 -23.45 42.73
CA THR A 298 -36.77 -24.54 43.45
C THR A 298 -36.56 -25.92 42.82
N LYS A 299 -36.15 -26.83 43.73
CA LYS A 299 -36.31 -28.31 43.77
C LYS A 299 -35.65 -29.17 42.69
#